data_AF-H2J325-F1
#
_entry.id   AF-H2J325-F1
#
_cell.length_a   1.000
_cell.length_b   1.000
_cell.length_c   1.000
_cell.angle_alpha   90.00
_cell.angle_beta   90.00
_cell.angle_gamma   90.00
#
_symmetry.space_group_name_H-M   'P 1'
#
loop_
_entity.id
_entity.type
_entity.pdbx_description
1 polymer ?
#
loop_
_entity_poly.entity_id
_entity_poly.type
_entity_poly.pdbx_seq_one_letter_code
_entity_poly.pdbx_strand_id
1 'polypeptide(L)'
;MDNMPDNLKALMQLKKKFEKDLKRKGINIEQKKKKTVERANIEIKYISIPIDDVQTIVDLNYYDFKNNNLELAKHIEKLLINKPKSSYVNQQAVAHILKGEYEEVKELLDNPSFPEDYFNLGMAKFLLREPDAYEFAEDALKRFPNNKHANLLMAMNAVYKGEYYKAYKAVEEAARNSNDPLLYFVVAMYEKDYVKAKEHLSRVFLQGKVKYVASIYQGYLYYLSQEGDKLYHMRKNFENNIPCANCLLRRSKLKAVNVPPDYCKYWKILEAFEYETSGRFETETNLPEQAIISFLGFYNYNNEEMANKTFDKIFEMFGEVRVIFFPNDSHVKGLKTFTLEPIKNGKVAKLYGPGYYQKIKNILQRLETKEGVRYDFAIDIPFYEAIRMLFGWRTCQMYYEGEE
;
A
#
# COMPACT_ATOMS: atom_id res chain seq x y z
N MET A 1 -10.69 -32.92 -35.50
CA MET A 1 -11.68 -33.35 -34.48
C MET A 1 -11.12 -34.64 -33.90
N ASP A 2 -9.91 -34.55 -33.37
CA ASP A 2 -9.01 -35.69 -33.23
C ASP A 2 -8.36 -35.63 -31.85
N ASN A 3 -8.24 -36.80 -31.21
CA ASN A 3 -7.97 -37.05 -29.79
C ASN A 3 -9.18 -37.02 -28.84
N MET A 4 -10.34 -37.51 -29.29
CA MET A 4 -11.38 -37.96 -28.36
C MET A 4 -11.06 -39.41 -27.93
N PRO A 5 -10.86 -39.70 -26.63
CA PRO A 5 -10.51 -41.04 -26.15
C PRO A 5 -11.52 -42.10 -26.61
N ASP A 6 -11.05 -43.28 -27.02
CA ASP A 6 -11.91 -44.32 -27.60
C ASP A 6 -13.04 -44.77 -26.66
N ASN A 7 -12.79 -44.74 -25.35
CA ASN A 7 -13.80 -45.01 -24.32
C ASN A 7 -14.98 -44.00 -24.38
N LEU A 8 -14.69 -42.74 -24.70
CA LEU A 8 -15.69 -41.68 -24.83
C LEU A 8 -16.49 -41.85 -26.14
N LYS A 9 -15.83 -42.26 -27.23
CA LYS A 9 -16.50 -42.60 -28.49
C LYS A 9 -17.45 -43.80 -28.31
N ALA A 10 -17.02 -44.84 -27.60
CA ALA A 10 -17.84 -46.01 -27.30
C ALA A 10 -19.07 -45.62 -26.45
N LEU A 11 -18.88 -44.80 -25.41
CA LEU A 11 -19.97 -44.27 -24.57
C LEU A 11 -20.99 -43.43 -25.36
N MET A 12 -20.51 -42.58 -26.28
CA MET A 12 -21.38 -41.77 -27.13
C MET A 12 -22.18 -42.62 -28.12
N GLN A 13 -21.57 -43.68 -28.68
CA GLN A 13 -22.28 -44.62 -29.53
C GLN A 13 -23.34 -45.42 -28.76
N LEU A 14 -23.02 -45.86 -27.54
CA LEU A 14 -23.96 -46.56 -26.65
C LEU A 14 -25.15 -45.68 -26.29
N LYS A 15 -24.89 -44.41 -25.94
CA LYS A 15 -25.92 -43.39 -25.67
C LYS A 15 -26.84 -43.17 -26.87
N LYS A 16 -26.28 -43.02 -28.08
CA LYS A 16 -27.08 -42.87 -29.31
C LYS A 16 -27.96 -44.09 -29.59
N LYS A 17 -27.45 -45.30 -29.31
CA LYS A 17 -28.20 -46.54 -29.47
C LYS A 17 -29.37 -46.61 -28.48
N PHE A 18 -29.11 -46.24 -27.23
CA PHE A 18 -30.12 -46.16 -26.16
C PHE A 18 -31.22 -45.14 -26.46
N GLU A 19 -30.86 -43.94 -26.93
CA GLU A 19 -31.83 -42.90 -27.33
C GLU A 19 -32.71 -43.34 -28.52
N LYS A 20 -32.14 -44.14 -29.44
CA LYS A 20 -32.88 -44.67 -30.60
C LYS A 20 -33.85 -45.78 -30.19
N ASP A 21 -33.47 -46.64 -29.25
CA ASP A 21 -34.33 -47.70 -28.72
C ASP A 21 -35.46 -47.14 -27.84
N LEU A 22 -35.21 -46.07 -27.07
CA LEU A 22 -36.23 -45.38 -26.28
C LEU A 22 -37.27 -44.68 -27.18
N LYS A 23 -36.85 -44.07 -28.30
CA LYS A 23 -37.76 -43.51 -29.30
C LYS A 23 -38.63 -44.59 -29.97
N ARG A 24 -38.06 -45.77 -30.26
CA ARG A 24 -38.83 -46.92 -30.81
C ARG A 24 -39.89 -47.45 -29.85
N LYS A 25 -39.68 -47.28 -28.53
CA LYS A 25 -40.65 -47.63 -27.48
C LYS A 25 -41.67 -46.52 -27.18
N GLY A 26 -41.71 -45.45 -27.98
CA GLY A 26 -42.66 -44.34 -27.81
C GLY A 26 -42.33 -43.40 -26.64
N ILE A 27 -41.16 -43.54 -26.02
CA ILE A 27 -40.73 -42.68 -24.92
C ILE A 27 -40.03 -41.46 -25.50
N ASN A 28 -40.69 -40.31 -25.47
CA ASN A 28 -40.14 -39.06 -25.98
C ASN A 28 -39.26 -38.41 -24.89
N ILE A 29 -37.95 -38.43 -25.07
CA ILE A 29 -37.02 -37.70 -24.20
C ILE A 29 -37.00 -36.26 -24.69
N GLU A 30 -37.80 -35.40 -24.07
CA GLU A 30 -37.66 -33.96 -24.26
C GLU A 30 -36.27 -33.52 -23.80
N GLN A 31 -35.47 -32.97 -24.72
CA GLN A 31 -34.30 -32.21 -24.34
C GLN A 31 -34.79 -30.98 -23.59
N LYS A 32 -34.74 -31.03 -22.25
CA LYS A 32 -34.90 -29.84 -21.41
C LYS A 32 -33.96 -28.77 -21.97
N LYS A 33 -34.51 -27.73 -22.60
CA LYS A 33 -33.77 -26.50 -22.91
C LYS A 33 -33.14 -26.08 -21.59
N LYS A 34 -31.81 -26.19 -21.49
CA LYS A 34 -31.06 -25.57 -20.42
C LYS A 34 -31.38 -24.09 -20.50
N LYS A 35 -32.21 -23.58 -19.59
CA LYS A 35 -32.09 -22.18 -19.19
C LYS A 35 -30.64 -22.04 -18.76
N THR A 36 -29.87 -21.27 -19.53
CA THR A 36 -28.57 -20.79 -19.10
C THR A 36 -28.86 -19.83 -17.95
N VAL A 37 -29.09 -20.38 -16.76
CA VAL A 37 -28.73 -19.67 -15.55
C VAL A 37 -27.22 -19.71 -15.60
N GLU A 38 -26.59 -18.57 -15.88
CA GLU A 38 -25.21 -18.35 -15.46
C GLU A 38 -25.19 -18.58 -13.95
N ARG A 39 -24.99 -19.84 -13.54
CA ARG A 39 -24.36 -20.09 -12.26
C ARG A 39 -22.95 -19.59 -12.49
N ALA A 40 -22.71 -18.35 -12.08
CA ALA A 40 -21.38 -17.92 -11.74
C ALA A 40 -20.76 -19.10 -10.97
N ASN A 41 -19.67 -19.65 -11.49
CA ASN A 41 -18.77 -20.47 -10.70
C ASN A 41 -18.20 -19.53 -9.64
N ILE A 42 -19.01 -19.22 -8.64
CA ILE A 42 -18.54 -18.70 -7.37
C ILE A 42 -17.86 -19.92 -6.77
N GLU A 43 -16.58 -20.11 -7.07
CA GLU A 43 -15.69 -20.65 -6.06
C GLU A 43 -16.03 -19.87 -4.80
N ILE A 44 -16.71 -20.51 -3.86
CA ILE A 44 -16.90 -19.94 -2.53
C ILE A 44 -15.50 -19.96 -1.93
N LYS A 45 -14.68 -18.96 -2.27
CA LYS A 45 -13.55 -18.56 -1.47
C LYS A 45 -14.16 -18.19 -0.14
N TYR A 46 -14.01 -19.07 0.85
CA TYR A 46 -14.40 -18.77 2.21
C TYR A 46 -13.53 -17.60 2.68
N ILE A 47 -14.07 -16.39 2.55
CA ILE A 47 -13.54 -15.22 3.25
C ILE A 47 -13.70 -15.54 4.73
N SER A 48 -12.60 -15.63 5.45
CA SER A 48 -12.57 -16.02 6.86
C SER A 48 -12.13 -14.81 7.67
N ILE A 49 -13.11 -14.05 8.17
CA ILE A 49 -12.87 -12.85 8.95
C ILE A 49 -13.55 -12.99 10.31
N PRO A 50 -12.81 -12.83 11.42
CA PRO A 50 -13.40 -12.75 12.75
C PRO A 50 -14.12 -11.41 12.91
N ILE A 51 -15.41 -11.37 12.56
CA ILE A 51 -16.18 -10.11 12.49
C ILE A 51 -16.17 -9.30 13.79
N ASP A 52 -16.08 -9.98 14.94
CA ASP A 52 -16.00 -9.36 16.26
C ASP A 52 -14.67 -8.61 16.47
N ASP A 53 -13.59 -9.01 15.79
CA ASP A 53 -12.26 -8.38 15.87
C ASP A 53 -12.09 -7.24 14.84
N VAL A 54 -13.07 -6.98 13.97
CA VAL A 54 -12.98 -5.96 12.92
C VAL A 54 -13.77 -4.73 13.32
N GLN A 55 -13.10 -3.67 13.75
CA GLN A 55 -13.77 -2.41 14.11
C GLN A 55 -13.55 -1.32 13.03
N THR A 56 -12.45 -1.41 12.28
CA THR A 56 -12.08 -0.45 11.25
C THR A 56 -11.59 -1.17 9.99
N ILE A 57 -11.46 -0.45 8.87
CA ILE A 57 -10.89 -1.04 7.66
C ILE A 57 -9.42 -1.46 7.85
N VAL A 58 -8.69 -0.84 8.77
CA VAL A 58 -7.30 -1.20 9.04
C VAL A 58 -7.21 -2.59 9.65
N ASP A 59 -8.21 -2.97 10.46
CA ASP A 59 -8.29 -4.32 11.04
C ASP A 59 -8.52 -5.38 9.96
N LEU A 60 -9.26 -5.04 8.89
CA LEU A 60 -9.43 -5.93 7.74
C LEU A 60 -8.11 -6.25 7.06
N ASN A 61 -7.12 -5.35 7.06
CA ASN A 61 -5.82 -5.61 6.44
C ASN A 61 -5.07 -6.77 7.10
N TYR A 62 -5.39 -7.11 8.35
CA TYR A 62 -4.83 -8.28 9.03
C TYR A 62 -5.41 -9.57 8.44
N TYR A 63 -6.72 -9.61 8.20
CA TYR A 63 -7.44 -10.84 7.86
C TYR A 63 -7.62 -11.06 6.36
N ASP A 64 -7.85 -9.99 5.60
CA ASP A 64 -8.08 -10.04 4.17
C ASP A 64 -7.34 -8.92 3.44
N PHE A 65 -6.44 -9.31 2.55
CA PHE A 65 -5.71 -8.38 1.70
C PHE A 65 -5.90 -8.68 0.19
N LYS A 66 -6.78 -9.63 -0.13
CA LYS A 66 -6.91 -10.23 -1.47
C LYS A 66 -8.24 -9.91 -2.16
N ASN A 67 -9.35 -9.96 -1.44
CA ASN A 67 -10.68 -9.83 -2.05
C ASN A 67 -10.99 -8.36 -2.37
N ASN A 68 -11.84 -8.09 -3.37
CA ASN A 68 -12.23 -6.71 -3.67
C ASN A 68 -13.21 -6.16 -2.63
N ASN A 69 -13.39 -4.84 -2.61
CA ASN A 69 -14.18 -4.16 -1.58
C ASN A 69 -15.64 -4.61 -1.57
N LEU A 70 -16.27 -4.79 -2.74
CA LEU A 70 -17.68 -5.17 -2.84
C LEU A 70 -17.95 -6.60 -2.38
N GLU A 71 -17.09 -7.55 -2.73
CA GLU A 71 -17.17 -8.93 -2.24
C GLU A 71 -17.03 -9.00 -0.72
N LEU A 72 -16.09 -8.22 -0.19
CA LEU A 72 -15.82 -8.13 1.24
C LEU A 72 -16.98 -7.49 2.01
N ALA A 73 -17.54 -6.40 1.49
CA ALA A 73 -18.71 -5.73 2.06
C ALA A 73 -19.91 -6.68 2.15
N LYS A 74 -20.27 -7.35 1.04
CA LYS A 74 -21.37 -8.34 1.00
C LYS A 74 -21.16 -9.48 1.99
N HIS A 75 -19.91 -9.92 2.15
CA HIS A 75 -19.57 -10.95 3.13
C HIS A 75 -19.78 -10.47 4.57
N ILE A 76 -19.29 -9.26 4.89
CA ILE A 76 -19.48 -8.63 6.21
C ILE A 76 -20.99 -8.47 6.49
N GLU A 77 -21.76 -7.90 5.57
CA GLU A 77 -23.21 -7.74 5.71
C GLU A 77 -23.89 -9.08 6.01
N LYS A 78 -23.50 -10.16 5.30
CA LYS A 78 -24.02 -11.51 5.54
C LYS A 78 -23.72 -12.01 6.96
N LEU A 79 -22.53 -11.74 7.51
CA LEU A 79 -22.17 -12.08 8.89
C LEU A 79 -23.00 -11.28 9.92
N LEU A 80 -23.45 -10.08 9.54
CA LEU A 80 -24.19 -9.17 10.40
C LEU A 80 -25.72 -9.35 10.37
N ILE A 81 -26.30 -10.09 9.40
CA ILE A 81 -27.76 -10.21 9.21
C ILE A 81 -28.53 -10.52 10.51
N ASN A 82 -27.98 -11.40 11.35
CA ASN A 82 -28.63 -11.86 12.58
C ASN A 82 -27.99 -11.25 13.85
N LYS A 83 -27.18 -10.20 13.70
CA LYS A 83 -26.47 -9.54 14.81
C LYS A 83 -27.20 -8.26 15.23
N PRO A 84 -27.20 -7.89 16.53
CA PRO A 84 -27.79 -6.64 16.99
C PRO A 84 -27.07 -5.43 16.38
N LYS A 85 -27.80 -4.56 15.67
CA LYS A 85 -27.20 -3.40 14.98
C LYS A 85 -26.37 -2.52 15.93
N SER A 86 -26.90 -2.23 17.12
CA SER A 86 -26.25 -1.39 18.13
C SER A 86 -24.88 -1.90 18.61
N SER A 87 -24.64 -3.21 18.54
CA SER A 87 -23.38 -3.83 18.97
C SER A 87 -22.36 -3.98 17.84
N TYR A 88 -22.77 -3.73 16.60
CA TYR A 88 -21.97 -3.96 15.39
C TYR A 88 -21.95 -2.74 14.46
N VAL A 89 -22.19 -1.55 15.02
CA VAL A 89 -22.26 -0.28 14.28
C VAL A 89 -20.96 -0.05 13.49
N ASN A 90 -19.80 -0.28 14.10
CA ASN A 90 -18.52 -0.10 13.43
C ASN A 90 -18.29 -1.09 12.27
N GLN A 91 -18.72 -2.35 12.41
CA GLN A 91 -18.68 -3.33 11.32
C GLN A 91 -19.61 -2.95 10.17
N GLN A 92 -20.77 -2.36 10.47
CA GLN A 92 -21.67 -1.80 9.47
C GLN A 92 -21.04 -0.61 8.76
N ALA A 93 -20.43 0.32 9.51
CA ALA A 93 -19.68 1.44 8.95
C ALA A 93 -18.57 0.96 7.99
N VAL A 94 -17.81 -0.07 8.38
CA VAL A 94 -16.79 -0.68 7.51
C VAL A 94 -17.39 -1.22 6.21
N ALA A 95 -18.57 -1.86 6.26
CA ALA A 95 -19.25 -2.33 5.05
C ALA A 95 -19.68 -1.16 4.15
N HIS A 96 -20.21 -0.07 4.72
CA HIS A 96 -20.56 1.15 3.98
C HIS A 96 -19.32 1.81 3.34
N ILE A 97 -18.21 1.94 4.08
CA ILE A 97 -16.92 2.45 3.55
C ILE A 97 -16.48 1.62 2.34
N LEU A 98 -16.49 0.29 2.45
CA LEU A 98 -16.08 -0.60 1.35
C LEU A 98 -16.97 -0.47 0.11
N LYS A 99 -18.23 -0.06 0.26
CA LYS A 99 -19.16 0.20 -0.86
C LYS A 99 -19.07 1.63 -1.40
N GLY A 100 -18.28 2.51 -0.76
CA GLY A 100 -18.24 3.93 -1.10
C GLY A 100 -19.45 4.74 -0.59
N GLU A 101 -20.23 4.18 0.33
CA GLU A 101 -21.43 4.80 0.90
C GLU A 101 -21.06 5.68 2.10
N TYR A 102 -20.23 6.71 1.89
CA TYR A 102 -19.63 7.49 2.97
C TYR A 102 -20.63 8.37 3.75
N GLU A 103 -21.71 8.83 3.11
CA GLU A 103 -22.77 9.57 3.80
C GLU A 103 -23.54 8.69 4.79
N GLU A 104 -23.78 7.42 4.44
CA GLU A 104 -24.40 6.44 5.34
C GLU A 104 -23.55 6.23 6.61
N VAL A 105 -22.22 6.29 6.48
CA VAL A 105 -21.31 6.21 7.63
C VAL A 105 -21.49 7.42 8.55
N LYS A 106 -21.68 8.61 7.98
CA LYS A 106 -21.91 9.84 8.76
C LYS A 106 -23.24 9.77 9.51
N GLU A 107 -24.32 9.36 8.85
CA GLU A 107 -25.62 9.18 9.50
C GLU A 107 -25.55 8.12 10.62
N LEU A 108 -24.85 7.01 10.36
CA LEU A 108 -24.69 5.93 11.32
C LEU A 108 -23.86 6.33 12.55
N LEU A 109 -22.91 7.25 12.41
CA LEU A 109 -21.94 7.67 13.42
C LEU A 109 -22.04 9.15 13.81
N ASP A 110 -23.18 9.81 13.62
CA ASP A 110 -23.40 11.26 13.80
C ASP A 110 -23.00 11.78 15.20
N ASN A 111 -22.91 10.90 16.21
CA ASN A 111 -22.43 11.23 17.55
C ASN A 111 -21.37 10.22 18.03
N PRO A 112 -20.12 10.30 17.53
CA PRO A 112 -19.09 9.31 17.82
C PRO A 112 -18.71 9.36 19.31
N SER A 113 -18.70 8.20 19.94
CA SER A 113 -18.43 8.08 21.39
C SER A 113 -17.14 7.32 21.68
N PHE A 114 -16.77 6.40 20.79
CA PHE A 114 -15.59 5.55 20.93
C PHE A 114 -14.53 5.89 19.88
N PRO A 115 -13.24 5.62 20.15
CA PRO A 115 -12.15 5.88 19.20
C PRO A 115 -12.35 5.24 17.81
N GLU A 116 -12.99 4.09 17.75
CA GLU A 116 -13.31 3.35 16.53
C GLU A 116 -14.38 4.08 15.71
N ASP A 117 -15.38 4.66 16.38
CA ASP A 117 -16.41 5.51 15.73
C ASP A 117 -15.75 6.73 15.08
N TYR A 118 -14.86 7.40 15.83
CA TYR A 118 -14.07 8.51 15.31
C TYR A 118 -13.22 8.09 14.11
N PHE A 119 -12.60 6.92 14.15
CA PHE A 119 -11.83 6.42 13.01
C PHE A 119 -12.70 6.26 11.76
N ASN A 120 -13.83 5.56 11.87
CA ASN A 120 -14.68 5.27 10.72
C ASN A 120 -15.35 6.54 10.17
N LEU A 121 -15.85 7.42 11.04
CA LEU A 121 -16.40 8.71 10.64
C LEU A 121 -15.32 9.62 10.02
N GLY A 122 -14.15 9.70 10.66
CA GLY A 122 -13.02 10.48 10.14
C GLY A 122 -12.52 9.98 8.80
N MET A 123 -12.57 8.67 8.55
CA MET A 123 -12.28 8.09 7.24
C MET A 123 -13.33 8.48 6.19
N ALA A 124 -14.62 8.46 6.54
CA ALA A 124 -15.68 8.91 5.64
C ALA A 124 -15.50 10.39 5.27
N LYS A 125 -15.26 11.28 6.25
CA LYS A 125 -14.95 12.70 6.03
C LYS A 125 -13.74 12.89 5.12
N PHE A 126 -12.67 12.13 5.38
CA PHE A 126 -11.46 12.15 4.58
C PHE A 126 -11.70 11.73 3.12
N LEU A 127 -12.46 10.66 2.88
CA LEU A 127 -12.78 10.17 1.54
C LEU A 127 -13.74 11.11 0.79
N LEU A 128 -14.65 11.77 1.50
CA LEU A 128 -15.51 12.84 0.98
C LEU A 128 -14.76 14.16 0.72
N ARG A 129 -13.48 14.24 1.10
CA ARG A 129 -12.63 15.44 1.00
C ARG A 129 -13.20 16.64 1.77
N GLU A 130 -13.84 16.37 2.91
CA GLU A 130 -14.36 17.45 3.74
C GLU A 130 -13.20 18.30 4.29
N PRO A 131 -13.35 19.64 4.32
CA PRO A 131 -12.27 20.56 4.70
C PRO A 131 -11.83 20.37 6.16
N ASP A 132 -12.74 19.92 7.03
CA ASP A 132 -12.51 19.68 8.46
C ASP A 132 -11.98 18.27 8.77
N ALA A 133 -11.80 17.38 7.78
CA ALA A 133 -11.42 15.98 8.03
C ALA A 133 -10.13 15.83 8.85
N TYR A 134 -9.17 16.74 8.66
CA TYR A 134 -7.92 16.75 9.42
C TYR A 134 -8.10 17.32 10.83
N GLU A 135 -8.84 18.42 10.99
CA GLU A 135 -9.16 19.00 12.30
C GLU A 135 -9.93 17.99 13.15
N PHE A 136 -10.85 17.25 12.54
CA PHE A 136 -11.58 16.15 13.16
C PHE A 136 -10.65 15.03 13.65
N ALA A 137 -9.60 14.69 12.90
CA ALA A 137 -8.58 13.72 13.31
C ALA A 137 -7.74 14.24 14.49
N GLU A 138 -7.39 15.53 14.51
CA GLU A 138 -6.70 16.16 15.64
C GLU A 138 -7.57 16.14 16.90
N ASP A 139 -8.87 16.41 16.79
CA ASP A 139 -9.79 16.38 17.92
C ASP A 139 -10.01 14.97 18.47
N ALA A 140 -10.08 13.96 17.58
CA ALA A 140 -10.07 12.56 17.99
C ALA A 140 -8.81 12.22 18.82
N LEU A 141 -7.64 12.70 18.40
CA LEU A 141 -6.38 12.50 19.11
C LEU A 141 -6.35 13.25 20.44
N LYS A 142 -6.86 14.49 20.52
CA LYS A 142 -6.97 15.23 21.79
C LYS A 142 -7.86 14.51 22.80
N ARG A 143 -8.97 13.91 22.33
CA ARG A 143 -9.92 13.17 23.17
C ARG A 143 -9.38 11.81 23.60
N PHE A 144 -8.61 11.14 22.74
CA PHE A 144 -8.08 9.79 22.98
C PHE A 144 -6.57 9.69 22.66
N PRO A 145 -5.70 10.42 23.38
CA PRO A 145 -4.29 10.61 23.00
C PRO A 145 -3.48 9.31 22.95
N ASN A 146 -3.82 8.33 23.80
CA ASN A 146 -3.11 7.05 23.88
C ASN A 146 -3.86 5.92 23.18
N ASN A 147 -4.92 6.20 22.42
CA ASN A 147 -5.67 5.16 21.73
C ASN A 147 -5.07 4.88 20.35
N LYS A 148 -4.95 3.59 19.99
CA LYS A 148 -4.45 3.11 18.70
C LYS A 148 -5.24 3.72 17.53
N HIS A 149 -6.56 3.66 17.54
CA HIS A 149 -7.41 4.10 16.42
C HIS A 149 -7.35 5.61 16.21
N ALA A 150 -7.40 6.41 17.28
CA ALA A 150 -7.27 7.87 17.15
C ALA A 150 -5.91 8.28 16.54
N ASN A 151 -4.82 7.65 16.98
CA ASN A 151 -3.50 7.85 16.39
C ASN A 151 -3.44 7.38 14.93
N LEU A 152 -4.04 6.23 14.59
CA LEU A 152 -4.08 5.75 13.21
C LEU A 152 -4.91 6.65 12.29
N LEU A 153 -6.00 7.26 12.78
CA LEU A 153 -6.77 8.25 12.02
C LEU A 153 -5.93 9.48 11.69
N MET A 154 -5.19 10.00 12.67
CA MET A 154 -4.25 11.11 12.46
C MET A 154 -3.16 10.73 11.46
N ALA A 155 -2.58 9.53 11.59
CA ALA A 155 -1.56 9.03 10.69
C ALA A 155 -2.07 8.91 9.24
N MET A 156 -3.30 8.44 9.04
CA MET A 156 -3.92 8.34 7.72
C MET A 156 -4.09 9.74 7.10
N ASN A 157 -4.66 10.69 7.83
CA ASN A 157 -4.85 12.04 7.31
C ASN A 157 -3.50 12.72 6.97
N ALA A 158 -2.50 12.58 7.84
CA ALA A 158 -1.17 13.11 7.62
C ALA A 158 -0.46 12.50 6.39
N VAL A 159 -0.52 11.16 6.22
CA VAL A 159 0.18 10.48 5.13
C VAL A 159 -0.34 10.87 3.74
N TYR A 160 -1.64 11.11 3.61
CA TYR A 160 -2.26 11.50 2.35
C TYR A 160 -2.20 13.02 2.08
N LYS A 161 -1.89 13.83 3.10
CA LYS A 161 -1.48 15.23 2.94
C LYS A 161 0.02 15.41 2.66
N GLY A 162 0.81 14.33 2.70
CA GLY A 162 2.26 14.39 2.52
C GLY A 162 3.07 14.68 3.79
N GLU A 163 2.42 14.74 4.95
CA GLU A 163 3.07 15.02 6.24
C GLU A 163 3.61 13.72 6.88
N TYR A 164 4.52 13.03 6.20
CA TYR A 164 5.00 11.70 6.59
C TYR A 164 5.63 11.64 7.99
N TYR A 165 6.31 12.70 8.42
CA TYR A 165 6.90 12.73 9.76
C TYR A 165 5.83 12.74 10.86
N LYS A 166 4.75 13.53 10.68
CA LYS A 166 3.61 13.53 11.59
C LYS A 166 2.92 12.18 11.60
N ALA A 167 2.73 11.58 10.42
CA ALA A 167 2.16 10.25 10.29
C ALA A 167 3.01 9.19 11.04
N TYR A 168 4.32 9.24 10.87
CA TYR A 168 5.27 8.38 11.59
C TYR A 168 5.13 8.52 13.11
N LYS A 169 5.07 9.75 13.63
CA LYS A 169 4.92 9.97 15.08
C LYS A 169 3.60 9.44 15.63
N ALA A 170 2.50 9.59 14.90
CA ALA A 170 1.23 9.01 15.29
C ALA A 170 1.26 7.47 15.26
N VAL A 171 1.88 6.84 14.25
CA VAL A 171 2.05 5.37 14.22
C VAL A 171 2.96 4.88 15.36
N GLU A 172 4.04 5.60 15.68
CA GLU A 172 4.93 5.30 16.80
C GLU A 172 4.19 5.32 18.14
N GLU A 173 3.32 6.31 18.36
CA GLU A 173 2.49 6.40 19.56
C GLU A 173 1.43 5.28 19.60
N ALA A 174 0.79 4.98 18.46
CA ALA A 174 -0.11 3.83 18.36
C ALA A 174 0.59 2.51 18.70
N ALA A 175 1.80 2.29 18.15
CA ALA A 175 2.60 1.09 18.40
C ALA A 175 2.94 0.93 19.89
N ARG A 176 3.38 2.02 20.53
CA ARG A 176 3.73 2.02 21.96
C ARG A 176 2.54 1.69 22.83
N ASN A 177 1.39 2.30 22.58
CA ASN A 177 0.22 2.14 23.43
C ASN A 177 -0.51 0.81 23.25
N SER A 178 -0.52 0.24 22.04
CA SER A 178 -1.17 -1.05 21.79
C SER A 178 -0.22 -2.25 21.88
N ASN A 179 1.09 -2.02 21.99
CA ASN A 179 2.13 -3.04 21.88
C ASN A 179 1.97 -3.94 20.63
N ASP A 180 1.55 -3.34 19.51
CA ASP A 180 1.23 -4.07 18.29
C ASP A 180 2.50 -4.29 17.47
N PRO A 181 2.94 -5.55 17.27
CA PRO A 181 4.18 -5.83 16.57
C PRO A 181 4.14 -5.43 15.09
N LEU A 182 2.95 -5.33 14.46
CA LEU A 182 2.87 -4.84 13.08
C LEU A 182 3.14 -3.34 13.02
N LEU A 183 2.63 -2.57 13.98
CA LEU A 183 2.92 -1.14 14.05
C LEU A 183 4.42 -0.89 14.34
N TYR A 184 5.02 -1.66 15.25
CA TYR A 184 6.47 -1.59 15.47
C TYR A 184 7.28 -1.98 14.24
N PHE A 185 6.82 -2.96 13.46
CA PHE A 185 7.43 -3.28 12.17
C PHE A 185 7.39 -2.08 11.21
N VAL A 186 6.24 -1.41 11.07
CA VAL A 186 6.08 -0.23 10.20
C VAL A 186 7.01 0.91 10.65
N VAL A 187 7.09 1.17 11.96
CA VAL A 187 8.01 2.16 12.55
C VAL A 187 9.47 1.82 12.21
N ALA A 188 9.90 0.58 12.43
CA ALA A 188 11.26 0.15 12.14
C ALA A 188 11.59 0.22 10.64
N MET A 189 10.63 -0.11 9.77
CA MET A 189 10.77 0.04 8.32
C MET A 189 10.94 1.50 7.91
N TYR A 190 10.13 2.41 8.46
CA TYR A 190 10.25 3.85 8.22
C TYR A 190 11.65 4.36 8.57
N GLU A 191 12.16 3.97 9.75
CA GLU A 191 13.49 4.32 10.25
C GLU A 191 14.64 3.61 9.53
N LYS A 192 14.33 2.64 8.66
CA LYS A 192 15.28 1.74 7.99
C LYS A 192 16.10 0.87 8.96
N ASP A 193 15.57 0.59 10.15
CA ASP A 193 16.13 -0.39 11.09
C ASP A 193 15.64 -1.79 10.71
N TYR A 194 16.25 -2.36 9.67
CA TYR A 194 15.84 -3.65 9.12
C TYR A 194 16.08 -4.84 10.06
N VAL A 195 16.93 -4.68 11.08
CA VAL A 195 17.14 -5.71 12.10
C VAL A 195 15.92 -5.77 13.01
N LYS A 196 15.51 -4.63 13.60
CA LYS A 196 14.28 -4.57 14.39
C LYS A 196 13.04 -4.90 13.56
N ALA A 197 12.98 -4.45 12.31
CA ALA A 197 11.88 -4.79 11.42
C ALA A 197 11.75 -6.32 11.26
N LYS A 198 12.85 -7.06 11.06
CA LYS A 198 12.82 -8.53 11.02
C LYS A 198 12.30 -9.15 12.32
N GLU A 199 12.73 -8.64 13.47
CA GLU A 199 12.27 -9.12 14.79
C GLU A 199 10.75 -8.92 14.97
N HIS A 200 10.26 -7.71 14.70
CA HIS A 200 8.84 -7.39 14.80
C HIS A 200 8.00 -8.19 13.80
N LEU A 201 8.44 -8.32 12.56
CA LEU A 201 7.75 -9.13 11.55
C LEU A 201 7.70 -10.60 11.93
N SER A 202 8.74 -11.14 12.57
CA SER A 202 8.73 -12.51 13.10
C SER A 202 7.67 -12.68 14.19
N ARG A 203 7.52 -11.71 15.10
CA ARG A 203 6.43 -11.71 16.10
C ARG A 203 5.05 -11.64 15.45
N VAL A 204 4.90 -10.83 14.41
CA VAL A 204 3.68 -10.73 13.59
C VAL A 204 3.32 -12.09 12.97
N PHE A 205 4.28 -12.82 12.41
CA PHE A 205 4.04 -14.17 11.88
C PHE A 205 3.61 -15.17 12.97
N LEU A 206 4.22 -15.11 14.16
CA LEU A 206 3.88 -15.98 15.28
C LEU A 206 2.44 -15.78 15.79
N GLN A 207 1.85 -14.60 15.58
CA GLN A 207 0.43 -14.35 15.89
C GLN A 207 -0.52 -15.07 14.92
N GLY A 208 -0.06 -15.55 13.76
CA GLY A 208 -0.82 -16.38 12.82
C GLY A 208 -1.98 -15.69 12.09
N LYS A 209 -2.31 -14.45 12.42
CA LYS A 209 -3.48 -13.71 11.93
C LYS A 209 -3.28 -13.02 10.56
N VAL A 210 -2.05 -12.89 10.05
CA VAL A 210 -1.69 -11.90 9.00
C VAL A 210 -1.01 -12.44 7.74
N LYS A 211 -1.36 -13.65 7.29
CA LYS A 211 -0.56 -14.41 6.29
C LYS A 211 -0.19 -13.63 5.02
N TYR A 212 -1.15 -12.94 4.39
CA TYR A 212 -0.92 -12.23 3.13
C TYR A 212 -0.18 -10.92 3.33
N VAL A 213 -0.65 -10.08 4.25
CA VAL A 213 -0.04 -8.77 4.52
C VAL A 213 1.40 -8.93 5.02
N ALA A 214 1.68 -9.92 5.88
CA ALA A 214 3.03 -10.22 6.35
C ALA A 214 3.96 -10.70 5.22
N SER A 215 3.45 -11.47 4.25
CA SER A 215 4.24 -11.88 3.09
C SER A 215 4.63 -10.70 2.21
N ILE A 216 3.73 -9.73 2.03
CA ILE A 216 4.00 -8.50 1.27
C ILE A 216 5.04 -7.66 2.03
N TYR A 217 4.87 -7.46 3.33
CA TYR A 217 5.84 -6.74 4.17
C TYR A 217 7.22 -7.40 4.17
N GLN A 218 7.28 -8.72 4.23
CA GLN A 218 8.53 -9.48 4.10
C GLN A 218 9.19 -9.24 2.74
N GLY A 219 8.41 -9.14 1.66
CA GLY A 219 8.91 -8.80 0.33
C GLY A 219 9.53 -7.41 0.27
N TYR A 220 8.85 -6.39 0.80
CA TYR A 220 9.41 -5.03 0.90
C TYR A 220 10.66 -4.96 1.78
N LEU A 221 10.67 -5.69 2.90
CA LEU A 221 11.84 -5.80 3.75
C LEU A 221 13.03 -6.39 2.99
N TYR A 222 12.85 -7.48 2.23
CA TYR A 222 13.93 -8.05 1.42
C TYR A 222 14.38 -7.14 0.28
N TYR A 223 13.46 -6.40 -0.34
CA TYR A 223 13.80 -5.39 -1.33
C TYR A 223 14.72 -4.32 -0.71
N LEU A 224 14.31 -3.73 0.41
CA LEU A 224 15.02 -2.62 1.04
C LEU A 224 16.32 -3.03 1.75
N SER A 225 16.39 -4.27 2.25
CA SER A 225 17.61 -4.83 2.86
C SER A 225 18.61 -5.37 1.83
N GLN A 226 18.36 -5.20 0.52
CA GLN A 226 19.18 -5.71 -0.58
C GLN A 226 19.29 -7.25 -0.60
N GLU A 227 18.28 -7.96 -0.10
CA GLU A 227 18.20 -9.42 -0.10
C GLU A 227 17.43 -9.93 -1.33
N GLY A 228 17.89 -9.51 -2.52
CA GLY A 228 17.22 -9.74 -3.80
C GLY A 228 16.94 -11.22 -4.12
N ASP A 229 17.83 -12.13 -3.74
CA ASP A 229 17.63 -13.57 -3.93
C ASP A 229 16.46 -14.09 -3.10
N LYS A 230 16.32 -13.62 -1.86
CA LYS A 230 15.19 -13.99 -0.99
C LYS A 230 13.88 -13.44 -1.54
N LEU A 231 13.87 -12.19 -2.02
CA LEU A 231 12.71 -11.61 -2.70
C LEU A 231 12.32 -12.45 -3.94
N TYR A 232 13.31 -12.87 -4.73
CA TYR A 232 13.08 -13.71 -5.90
C TYR A 232 12.44 -15.06 -5.52
N HIS A 233 12.88 -15.71 -4.45
CA HIS A 233 12.28 -16.97 -3.97
C HIS A 233 10.85 -16.78 -3.44
N MET A 234 10.51 -15.62 -2.89
CA MET A 234 9.17 -15.30 -2.39
C MET A 234 8.13 -15.03 -3.47
N ARG A 235 8.52 -14.90 -4.74
CA ARG A 235 7.62 -14.48 -5.84
C ARG A 235 6.31 -15.27 -5.92
N LYS A 236 6.32 -16.57 -5.62
CA LYS A 236 5.13 -17.44 -5.66
C LYS A 236 4.06 -17.01 -4.65
N ASN A 237 4.46 -16.33 -3.58
CA ASN A 237 3.55 -15.81 -2.57
C ASN A 237 2.78 -14.57 -3.06
N PHE A 238 3.19 -13.97 -4.19
CA PHE A 238 2.64 -12.73 -4.74
C PHE A 238 1.70 -12.94 -5.94
N GLU A 239 1.47 -14.18 -6.39
CA GLU A 239 0.68 -14.51 -7.59
C GLU A 239 -0.84 -14.21 -7.48
N ASN A 240 -1.29 -13.54 -6.41
CA ASN A 240 -2.70 -13.31 -6.08
C ASN A 240 -3.32 -12.02 -6.63
N ASN A 241 -2.69 -11.35 -7.61
CA ASN A 241 -3.14 -10.05 -8.16
C ASN A 241 -3.35 -8.94 -7.11
N ILE A 242 -2.59 -8.95 -6.02
CA ILE A 242 -2.66 -7.89 -5.01
C ILE A 242 -1.85 -6.69 -5.52
N PRO A 243 -2.40 -5.45 -5.56
CA PRO A 243 -1.71 -4.28 -6.11
C PRO A 243 -0.30 -4.04 -5.54
N CYS A 244 -0.14 -4.06 -4.21
CA CYS A 244 1.17 -3.89 -3.56
C CYS A 244 2.17 -5.00 -3.93
N ALA A 245 1.68 -6.22 -4.19
CA ALA A 245 2.53 -7.34 -4.57
C ALA A 245 3.02 -7.22 -6.03
N ASN A 246 2.19 -6.65 -6.93
CA ASN A 246 2.61 -6.36 -8.31
C ASN A 246 3.76 -5.34 -8.35
N CYS A 247 3.79 -4.37 -7.44
CA CYS A 247 4.91 -3.44 -7.31
C CYS A 247 6.23 -4.17 -6.98
N LEU A 248 6.19 -5.15 -6.07
CA LEU A 248 7.35 -5.97 -5.72
C LEU A 248 7.81 -6.86 -6.90
N LEU A 249 6.88 -7.41 -7.68
CA LEU A 249 7.19 -8.30 -8.79
C LEU A 249 7.99 -7.62 -9.93
N ARG A 250 7.74 -6.33 -10.24
CA ARG A 250 8.61 -5.59 -11.19
C ARG A 250 10.04 -5.45 -10.65
N ARG A 251 10.18 -5.25 -9.34
CA ARG A 251 11.48 -5.05 -8.70
C ARG A 251 12.25 -6.37 -8.50
N SER A 252 11.59 -7.53 -8.56
CA SER A 252 12.25 -8.85 -8.46
C SER A 252 12.92 -9.34 -9.76
N LYS A 253 13.33 -8.44 -10.67
CA LYS A 253 13.99 -8.73 -11.98
C LYS A 253 13.13 -9.53 -12.98
N LEU A 254 11.82 -9.63 -12.77
CA LEU A 254 10.87 -10.19 -13.75
C LEU A 254 10.11 -9.04 -14.42
N LYS A 255 9.82 -9.17 -15.72
CA LYS A 255 8.78 -8.36 -16.35
C LYS A 255 7.48 -8.69 -15.61
N ALA A 256 6.96 -7.75 -14.83
CA ALA A 256 5.64 -7.90 -14.25
C ALA A 256 4.65 -8.14 -15.39
N VAL A 257 3.83 -9.19 -15.27
CA VAL A 257 2.79 -9.48 -16.27
C VAL A 257 1.67 -8.44 -16.18
N ASN A 258 1.50 -7.85 -14.99
CA ASN A 258 0.47 -6.86 -14.70
C ASN A 258 1.11 -5.53 -14.29
N VAL A 259 0.64 -4.45 -14.93
CA VAL A 259 0.92 -3.08 -14.48
C VAL A 259 0.11 -2.84 -13.20
N PRO A 260 0.72 -2.34 -12.10
CA PRO A 260 -0.02 -1.90 -10.94
C PRO A 260 -1.10 -0.88 -11.32
N PRO A 261 -2.24 -0.88 -10.62
CA PRO A 261 -3.32 0.04 -10.91
C PRO A 261 -2.91 1.49 -10.66
N ASP A 262 -3.57 2.44 -11.32
CA ASP A 262 -3.20 3.87 -11.30
C ASP A 262 -3.27 4.52 -9.91
N TYR A 263 -4.10 3.97 -9.01
CA TYR A 263 -4.14 4.39 -7.61
C TYR A 263 -2.89 4.00 -6.79
N CYS A 264 -1.98 3.18 -7.34
CA CYS A 264 -0.70 2.90 -6.72
C CYS A 264 0.28 4.07 -6.98
N LYS A 265 0.18 5.14 -6.19
CA LYS A 265 1.04 6.32 -6.40
C LYS A 265 2.53 6.05 -6.15
N TYR A 266 2.89 5.14 -5.24
CA TYR A 266 4.28 4.71 -5.06
C TYR A 266 4.87 4.14 -6.35
N TRP A 267 4.08 3.38 -7.11
CA TRP A 267 4.49 2.92 -8.42
C TRP A 267 4.75 4.05 -9.42
N LYS A 268 3.84 5.03 -9.48
CA LYS A 268 4.00 6.20 -10.37
C LYS A 268 5.26 6.99 -10.05
N ILE A 269 5.59 7.15 -8.76
CA ILE A 269 6.85 7.78 -8.32
C ILE A 269 8.06 6.98 -8.81
N LEU A 270 8.01 5.66 -8.64
CA LEU A 270 9.06 4.76 -9.09
C LEU A 270 9.25 4.79 -10.62
N GLU A 271 8.17 4.89 -11.40
CA GLU A 271 8.22 5.05 -12.85
C GLU A 271 8.77 6.40 -13.27
N ALA A 272 8.24 7.50 -12.71
CA ALA A 272 8.73 8.85 -12.97
C ALA A 272 10.25 8.91 -12.75
N PHE A 273 10.73 8.33 -11.65
CA PHE A 273 12.17 8.26 -11.38
C PHE A 273 12.97 7.44 -12.41
N GLU A 274 12.44 6.34 -12.93
CA GLU A 274 13.09 5.60 -14.03
C GLU A 274 13.23 6.48 -15.29
N TYR A 275 12.21 7.29 -15.61
CA TYR A 275 12.30 8.28 -16.68
C TYR A 275 13.38 9.34 -16.39
N GLU A 276 13.49 9.82 -15.15
CA GLU A 276 14.53 10.76 -14.73
C GLU A 276 15.94 10.19 -14.91
N THR A 277 16.15 8.92 -14.51
CA THR A 277 17.44 8.24 -14.71
C THR A 277 17.81 8.08 -16.18
N SER A 278 16.83 8.16 -17.09
CA SER A 278 17.04 8.15 -18.55
C SER A 278 17.33 9.55 -19.14
N GLY A 279 17.43 10.59 -18.29
CA GLY A 279 17.73 11.96 -18.68
C GLY A 279 16.50 12.77 -19.10
N ARG A 280 15.28 12.32 -18.76
CA ARG A 280 14.03 13.03 -19.04
C ARG A 280 13.42 13.54 -17.74
N PHE A 281 13.52 14.86 -17.55
CA PHE A 281 12.91 15.56 -16.42
C PHE A 281 11.46 15.95 -16.71
N GLU A 282 10.53 15.03 -16.46
CA GLU A 282 9.09 15.24 -16.63
C GLU A 282 8.42 15.45 -15.26
N THR A 283 7.70 16.56 -15.14
CA THR A 283 7.17 17.02 -13.85
C THR A 283 5.71 16.66 -13.62
N GLU A 284 5.05 15.90 -14.49
CA GLU A 284 3.60 15.69 -14.38
C GLU A 284 3.24 14.55 -13.42
N THR A 285 3.38 14.80 -12.11
CA THR A 285 2.71 14.01 -11.06
C THR A 285 2.24 14.92 -9.93
N ASN A 286 0.93 15.02 -9.68
CA ASN A 286 0.36 15.77 -8.56
C ASN A 286 0.49 14.97 -7.26
N LEU A 287 1.72 14.67 -6.84
CA LEU A 287 2.04 13.85 -5.67
C LEU A 287 2.84 14.66 -4.66
N PRO A 288 2.63 14.47 -3.34
CA PRO A 288 3.44 15.12 -2.32
C PRO A 288 4.95 14.92 -2.54
N GLU A 289 5.36 13.71 -2.94
CA GLU A 289 6.75 13.33 -3.15
C GLU A 289 7.37 13.88 -4.43
N GLN A 290 6.58 14.52 -5.30
CA GLN A 290 7.08 15.19 -6.51
C GLN A 290 8.18 16.20 -6.16
N ALA A 291 8.15 16.80 -4.97
CA ALA A 291 9.20 17.69 -4.50
C ALA A 291 10.60 17.05 -4.57
N ILE A 292 10.73 15.74 -4.35
CA ILE A 292 12.04 15.08 -4.44
C ILE A 292 12.55 15.09 -5.88
N ILE A 293 11.68 14.77 -6.84
CA ILE A 293 12.00 14.77 -8.27
C ILE A 293 12.34 16.20 -8.73
N SER A 294 11.46 17.15 -8.40
CA SER A 294 11.66 18.56 -8.72
C SER A 294 12.95 19.12 -8.14
N PHE A 295 13.30 18.77 -6.90
CA PHE A 295 14.57 19.18 -6.30
C PHE A 295 15.76 18.69 -7.12
N LEU A 296 15.79 17.40 -7.49
CA LEU A 296 16.88 16.84 -8.29
C LEU A 296 16.96 17.51 -9.66
N GLY A 297 15.82 17.76 -10.31
CA GLY A 297 15.77 18.51 -11.57
C GLY A 297 16.37 19.90 -11.43
N PHE A 298 15.86 20.71 -10.51
CA PHE A 298 16.37 22.07 -10.28
C PHE A 298 17.84 22.10 -9.85
N TYR A 299 18.28 21.14 -9.04
CA TYR A 299 19.69 21.00 -8.65
C TYR A 299 20.59 20.77 -9.88
N ASN A 300 20.22 19.81 -10.74
CA ASN A 300 21.02 19.49 -11.93
C ASN A 300 20.95 20.58 -13.02
N TYR A 301 19.86 21.36 -13.09
CA TYR A 301 19.75 22.55 -13.96
C TYR A 301 20.36 23.83 -13.35
N ASN A 302 21.02 23.76 -12.19
CA ASN A 302 21.59 24.91 -11.48
C ASN A 302 20.57 26.02 -11.15
N ASN A 303 19.29 25.67 -10.96
CA ASN A 303 18.27 26.58 -10.47
C ASN A 303 18.23 26.56 -8.94
N GLU A 304 19.07 27.38 -8.32
CA GLU A 304 19.27 27.41 -6.87
C GLU A 304 17.99 27.78 -6.09
N GLU A 305 17.25 28.80 -6.53
CA GLU A 305 16.04 29.27 -5.85
C GLU A 305 14.99 28.15 -5.76
N MET A 306 14.69 27.53 -6.89
CA MET A 306 13.68 26.47 -6.95
C MET A 306 14.17 25.19 -6.28
N ALA A 307 15.47 24.87 -6.35
CA ALA A 307 16.03 23.75 -5.60
C ALA A 307 15.86 23.96 -4.09
N ASN A 308 16.21 25.12 -3.55
CA ASN A 308 16.05 25.40 -2.12
C ASN A 308 14.57 25.33 -1.69
N LYS A 309 13.68 26.02 -2.41
CA LYS A 309 12.22 26.00 -2.13
C LYS A 309 11.65 24.58 -2.13
N THR A 310 12.13 23.74 -3.03
CA THR A 310 11.65 22.36 -3.12
C THR A 310 12.25 21.48 -2.02
N PHE A 311 13.50 21.71 -1.62
CA PHE A 311 14.10 21.02 -0.49
C PHE A 311 13.40 21.37 0.83
N ASP A 312 12.97 22.62 1.02
CA ASP A 312 12.16 23.03 2.18
C ASP A 312 10.89 22.16 2.29
N LYS A 313 10.20 21.91 1.17
CA LYS A 313 9.04 21.00 1.14
C LYS A 313 9.43 19.57 1.54
N ILE A 314 10.57 19.06 1.07
CA ILE A 314 11.07 17.73 1.47
C ILE A 314 11.29 17.69 2.99
N PHE A 315 11.86 18.75 3.56
CA PHE A 315 12.06 18.88 4.99
C PHE A 315 10.73 18.94 5.76
N GLU A 316 9.74 19.70 5.28
CA GLU A 316 8.39 19.74 5.89
C GLU A 316 7.71 18.35 5.89
N MET A 317 7.85 17.60 4.79
CA MET A 317 7.26 16.27 4.64
C MET A 317 7.90 15.21 5.57
N PHE A 318 9.23 15.18 5.63
CA PHE A 318 9.98 14.09 6.29
C PHE A 318 10.61 14.49 7.62
N GLY A 319 10.53 15.76 8.01
CA GLY A 319 11.21 16.29 9.20
C GLY A 319 12.72 16.33 8.98
N GLU A 320 13.48 15.59 9.80
CA GLU A 320 14.93 15.57 9.69
C GLU A 320 15.40 14.82 8.43
N VAL A 321 15.93 15.55 7.45
CA VAL A 321 16.45 14.99 6.20
C VAL A 321 17.97 14.88 6.25
N ARG A 322 18.48 13.64 6.10
CA ARG A 322 19.92 13.37 6.00
C ARG A 322 20.34 13.35 4.53
N VAL A 323 21.58 13.75 4.26
CA VAL A 323 22.19 13.63 2.93
C VAL A 323 23.40 12.71 3.04
N ILE A 324 23.44 11.68 2.20
CA ILE A 324 24.54 10.72 2.12
C ILE A 324 25.38 11.05 0.90
N PHE A 325 26.68 11.24 1.10
CA PHE A 325 27.66 11.50 0.05
C PHE A 325 28.51 10.27 -0.19
N PHE A 326 28.68 9.84 -1.43
CA PHE A 326 29.40 8.62 -1.77
C PHE A 326 30.18 8.78 -3.10
N PRO A 327 31.31 8.08 -3.27
CA PRO A 327 32.04 8.09 -4.53
C PRO A 327 31.19 7.54 -5.68
N ASN A 328 31.05 8.32 -6.75
CA ASN A 328 30.32 7.94 -7.96
C ASN A 328 30.67 8.92 -9.09
N ASP A 329 30.88 8.38 -10.29
CA ASP A 329 31.26 9.16 -11.48
C ASP A 329 30.02 9.60 -12.32
N SER A 330 28.82 9.56 -11.73
CA SER A 330 27.61 10.04 -12.40
C SER A 330 27.68 11.55 -12.65
N HIS A 331 27.33 11.93 -13.89
CA HIS A 331 27.16 13.32 -14.30
C HIS A 331 25.88 13.94 -13.71
N VAL A 332 24.81 13.14 -13.60
CA VAL A 332 23.54 13.55 -12.98
C VAL A 332 23.61 13.19 -11.50
N LYS A 333 23.48 14.20 -10.63
CA LYS A 333 23.62 14.04 -9.19
C LYS A 333 22.29 13.71 -8.51
N GLY A 334 22.35 12.99 -7.40
CA GLY A 334 21.22 12.79 -6.50
C GLY A 334 20.30 11.62 -6.85
N LEU A 335 20.53 10.92 -7.98
CA LEU A 335 19.64 9.87 -8.48
C LEU A 335 19.49 8.69 -7.48
N LYS A 336 20.51 8.37 -6.69
CA LYS A 336 20.41 7.26 -5.71
C LYS A 336 19.41 7.50 -4.57
N THR A 337 18.85 8.70 -4.42
CA THR A 337 17.80 9.04 -3.44
C THR A 337 16.61 8.08 -3.46
N PHE A 338 16.17 7.65 -4.64
CA PHE A 338 14.92 6.90 -4.80
C PHE A 338 15.04 5.40 -4.71
N THR A 339 16.25 4.84 -4.70
CA THR A 339 16.39 3.40 -4.52
C THR A 339 15.93 2.99 -3.12
N LEU A 340 15.91 3.92 -2.15
CA LEU A 340 15.63 3.70 -0.71
C LEU A 340 16.55 2.69 -0.02
N GLU A 341 17.26 1.90 -0.83
CA GLU A 341 18.40 1.06 -0.52
C GLU A 341 19.48 1.81 0.27
N PRO A 342 20.08 1.16 1.27
CA PRO A 342 21.21 1.71 1.99
C PRO A 342 22.42 1.95 1.09
N ILE A 343 22.96 3.16 1.16
CA ILE A 343 24.22 3.50 0.53
C ILE A 343 25.35 3.11 1.49
N LYS A 344 26.01 1.99 1.18
CA LYS A 344 27.15 1.49 1.95
C LYS A 344 28.34 2.45 1.80
N ASN A 345 29.06 2.68 2.90
CA ASN A 345 30.26 3.53 2.95
C ASN A 345 30.04 5.01 2.57
N GLY A 346 28.80 5.48 2.60
CA GLY A 346 28.49 6.89 2.40
C GLY A 346 28.80 7.73 3.65
N LYS A 347 29.24 8.97 3.43
CA LYS A 347 29.41 9.97 4.48
C LYS A 347 28.10 10.71 4.69
N VAL A 348 27.62 10.72 5.92
CA VAL A 348 26.32 11.33 6.24
C VAL A 348 26.52 12.76 6.74
N ALA A 349 25.73 13.69 6.21
CA ALA A 349 25.58 15.02 6.77
C ALA A 349 24.11 15.31 7.06
N LYS A 350 23.85 15.96 8.19
CA LYS A 350 22.55 16.56 8.49
C LYS A 350 22.57 18.01 7.99
N LEU A 351 21.62 18.37 7.13
CA LEU A 351 21.51 19.74 6.62
C LEU A 351 20.42 20.48 7.38
N TYR A 352 20.75 21.65 7.92
CA TYR A 352 19.82 22.49 8.69
C TYR A 352 19.71 23.87 8.09
N GLY A 353 18.50 24.43 8.03
CA GLY A 353 18.24 25.80 7.58
C GLY A 353 18.46 26.02 6.07
N PRO A 354 18.20 27.24 5.56
CA PRO A 354 18.11 27.52 4.13
C PRO A 354 19.43 27.35 3.37
N GLY A 355 19.36 27.33 2.03
CA GLY A 355 20.55 27.24 1.17
C GLY A 355 21.10 25.82 1.00
N TYR A 356 20.20 24.82 0.95
CA TYR A 356 20.52 23.41 0.75
C TYR A 356 21.33 23.15 -0.52
N TYR A 357 21.00 23.82 -1.63
CA TYR A 357 21.73 23.71 -2.90
C TYR A 357 23.23 23.99 -2.71
N GLN A 358 23.56 25.16 -2.16
CA GLN A 358 24.96 25.57 -2.02
C GLN A 358 25.68 24.75 -0.94
N LYS A 359 24.99 24.31 0.12
CA LYS A 359 25.57 23.41 1.13
C LYS A 359 25.98 22.07 0.52
N ILE A 360 25.11 21.44 -0.26
CA ILE A 360 25.41 20.17 -0.95
C ILE A 360 26.58 20.37 -1.91
N LYS A 361 26.54 21.42 -2.74
CA LYS A 361 27.61 21.75 -3.69
C LYS A 361 28.97 21.94 -3.02
N ASN A 362 29.01 22.70 -1.91
CA ASN A 362 30.23 22.94 -1.14
C ASN A 362 30.77 21.66 -0.51
N ILE A 363 29.91 20.78 0.01
CA ILE A 363 30.33 19.50 0.59
C ILE A 363 30.92 18.59 -0.49
N LEU A 364 30.25 18.46 -1.65
CA LEU A 364 30.76 17.70 -2.79
C LEU A 364 32.14 18.18 -3.20
N GLN A 365 32.28 19.49 -3.48
CA GLN A 365 33.56 20.05 -3.91
C GLN A 365 34.70 19.78 -2.91
N ARG A 366 34.42 19.90 -1.60
CA ARG A 366 35.40 19.60 -0.54
C ARG A 366 35.79 18.13 -0.50
N LEU A 367 34.83 17.22 -0.66
CA LEU A 367 35.08 15.78 -0.69
C LEU A 367 35.90 15.39 -1.93
N GLU A 368 35.53 15.91 -3.09
CA GLU A 368 36.23 15.64 -4.36
C GLU A 368 37.67 16.17 -4.33
N THR A 369 37.87 17.38 -3.80
CA THR A 369 39.21 17.96 -3.65
C THR A 369 40.08 17.16 -2.68
N LYS A 370 39.49 16.70 -1.57
CA LYS A 370 40.23 15.97 -0.52
C LYS A 370 40.63 14.56 -0.96
N GLU A 371 39.80 13.89 -1.75
CA GLU A 371 39.97 12.46 -2.05
C GLU A 371 40.35 12.16 -3.49
N GLY A 372 40.33 13.16 -4.37
CA GLY A 372 40.72 13.00 -5.77
C GLY A 372 39.77 12.11 -6.59
N VAL A 373 38.55 11.89 -6.09
CA VAL A 373 37.50 11.10 -6.77
C VAL A 373 36.21 11.91 -6.83
N ARG A 374 35.40 11.67 -7.86
CA ARG A 374 34.09 12.31 -7.99
C ARG A 374 33.09 11.75 -6.98
N TYR A 375 32.25 12.63 -6.46
CA TYR A 375 31.25 12.32 -5.47
C TYR A 375 29.84 12.57 -6.01
N ASP A 376 28.91 11.78 -5.53
CA ASP A 376 27.48 12.00 -5.68
C ASP A 376 26.84 12.05 -4.30
N PHE A 377 25.56 12.42 -4.26
CA PHE A 377 24.77 12.45 -3.05
C PHE A 377 23.46 11.69 -3.21
N ALA A 378 22.81 11.40 -2.09
CA ALA A 378 21.44 10.95 -2.03
C ALA A 378 20.77 11.62 -0.84
N ILE A 379 19.54 12.07 -1.03
CA ILE A 379 18.68 12.47 0.06
C ILE A 379 18.19 11.18 0.72
N ASP A 380 18.60 10.95 1.96
CA ASP A 380 18.20 9.76 2.70
C ASP A 380 16.85 10.00 3.35
N ILE A 381 15.80 9.77 2.56
CA ILE A 381 14.41 9.81 2.99
C ILE A 381 14.01 8.49 3.65
N PRO A 382 13.17 8.50 4.69
CA PRO A 382 12.64 7.29 5.31
C PRO A 382 11.78 6.47 4.33
N PHE A 383 11.55 5.19 4.61
CA PHE A 383 10.65 4.36 3.81
C PHE A 383 9.18 4.64 4.19
N TYR A 384 8.69 5.81 3.78
CA TYR A 384 7.35 6.32 4.11
C TYR A 384 6.20 5.43 3.60
N GLU A 385 6.43 4.64 2.55
CA GLU A 385 5.43 3.74 1.99
C GLU A 385 5.02 2.64 2.99
N ALA A 386 5.87 2.29 3.96
CA ALA A 386 5.48 1.38 5.04
C ALA A 386 4.25 1.90 5.82
N ILE A 387 4.12 3.23 5.99
CA ILE A 387 2.97 3.84 6.67
C ILE A 387 1.73 3.78 5.78
N ARG A 388 1.85 4.06 4.47
CA ARG A 388 0.70 3.92 3.55
C ARG A 388 0.20 2.49 3.48
N MET A 389 1.11 1.53 3.44
CA MET A 389 0.79 0.10 3.41
C MET A 389 0.01 -0.36 4.65
N LEU A 390 0.16 0.30 5.80
CA LEU A 390 -0.61 0.03 7.02
C LEU A 390 -2.13 0.16 6.77
N PHE A 391 -2.52 1.18 6.00
CA PHE A 391 -3.91 1.44 5.64
C PHE A 391 -4.38 0.58 4.45
N GLY A 392 -3.47 -0.12 3.79
CA GLY A 392 -3.76 -1.09 2.74
C GLY A 392 -4.10 -0.47 1.39
N TRP A 393 -3.99 -1.28 0.34
CA TRP A 393 -4.21 -0.82 -1.04
C TRP A 393 -5.64 -0.32 -1.31
N ARG A 394 -6.61 -0.77 -0.52
CA ARG A 394 -8.02 -0.35 -0.63
C ARG A 394 -8.21 1.12 -0.28
N THR A 395 -7.48 1.62 0.71
CA THR A 395 -7.51 3.04 1.07
C THR A 395 -6.92 3.88 -0.06
N CYS A 396 -5.82 3.44 -0.67
CA CYS A 396 -5.29 4.08 -1.88
C CYS A 396 -6.31 4.06 -3.02
N GLN A 397 -6.96 2.92 -3.25
CA GLN A 397 -8.00 2.78 -4.26
C GLN A 397 -9.12 3.81 -4.06
N MET A 398 -9.74 3.82 -2.87
CA MET A 398 -10.85 4.72 -2.55
C MET A 398 -10.45 6.20 -2.58
N TYR A 399 -9.21 6.52 -2.20
CA TYR A 399 -8.75 7.90 -2.18
C TYR A 399 -8.42 8.42 -3.59
N TYR A 400 -7.77 7.62 -4.44
CA TYR A 400 -7.22 8.07 -5.71
C TYR A 400 -8.05 7.71 -6.95
N GLU A 401 -8.92 6.69 -6.92
CA GLU A 401 -9.80 6.39 -8.06
C GLU A 401 -10.92 7.45 -8.27
N GLY A 402 -11.10 8.38 -7.32
CA GLY A 402 -11.99 9.54 -7.46
C GLY A 402 -11.33 10.82 -7.98
N GLU A 403 -10.04 10.78 -8.37
CA GLU A 403 -9.33 11.90 -9.00
C GLU A 403 -9.48 11.82 -10.53
N GLU A 404 -10.61 12.27 -11.07
CA GLU A 404 -10.74 12.66 -12.50
C GLU A 404 -10.57 14.18 -12.67
#